data_AF-A0ABD0N1E2-F1
#
_entry.id   AF-A0ABD0N1E2-F1
#
_cell.length_a   1.000
_cell.length_b   1.000
_cell.length_c   1.000
_cell.angle_alpha   90.00
_cell.angle_beta   90.00
_cell.angle_gamma   90.00
#
_symmetry.space_group_name_H-M   'P 1'
#
loop_
_entity.id
_entity.type
_entity.pdbx_description
1 polymer ?
#
loop_
_entity_poly.entity_id
_entity_poly.type
_entity_poly.pdbx_seq_one_letter_code
_entity_poly.pdbx_strand_id
1 'polypeptide(L)' 'VEMRPLENASEVIENKTLQLRTLIAQCQMRQMLNINPLTMCLNGVIDAAVNGGLARYQE' A
#
# COMPACT_ATOMS: atom_id res chain seq x y z
N VAL A 1 -13.30 -17.66 7.32
CA VAL A 1 -14.19 -16.77 8.11
C VAL A 1 -14.52 -15.59 7.21
N GLU A 2 -15.78 -15.22 7.10
CA GLU A 2 -16.21 -14.05 6.34
C GLU A 2 -15.88 -12.78 7.13
N MET A 3 -15.24 -11.80 6.50
CA MET A 3 -14.91 -10.52 7.13
C MET A 3 -15.94 -9.46 6.77
N ARG A 4 -16.24 -8.56 7.72
CA ARG A 4 -17.11 -7.42 7.43
C ARG A 4 -16.40 -6.46 6.47
N PRO A 5 -17.13 -5.75 5.59
CA PRO A 5 -16.51 -4.82 4.64
C PRO A 5 -15.56 -3.80 5.28
N LEU A 6 -15.92 -3.26 6.45
CA LEU A 6 -15.08 -2.31 7.19
C LEU A 6 -13.79 -2.96 7.73
N GLU A 7 -13.88 -4.19 8.25
CA GLU A 7 -12.70 -4.92 8.75
C GLU A 7 -11.73 -5.22 7.61
N ASN A 8 -12.26 -5.65 6.47
CA ASN A 8 -11.48 -5.87 5.26
C ASN A 8 -10.84 -4.55 4.76
N ALA A 9 -11.56 -3.42 4.82
CA ALA A 9 -10.99 -2.12 4.46
C ALA A 9 -9.82 -1.73 5.37
N SER A 10 -9.98 -1.87 6.69
CA SER A 10 -8.91 -1.62 7.66
C SER A 10 -7.70 -2.51 7.40
N GLU A 11 -7.91 -3.82 7.23
CA GLU A 11 -6.82 -4.77 6.97
C GLU A 11 -6.07 -4.44 5.67
N VAL A 12 -6.79 -4.10 4.60
CA VAL A 12 -6.15 -3.73 3.32
C VAL A 12 -5.29 -2.47 3.48
N ILE A 13 -5.79 -1.45 4.16
CA ILE A 13 -5.06 -0.19 4.39
C ILE A 13 -3.84 -0.43 5.30
N GLU A 14 -3.99 -1.21 6.36
CA GLU A 14 -2.91 -1.56 7.28
C GLU A 14 -1.81 -2.35 6.57
N ASN A 15 -2.18 -3.38 5.80
CA ASN A 15 -1.24 -4.20 5.05
C ASN A 15 -0.48 -3.37 4.00
N LYS A 16 -1.17 -2.48 3.27
CA LYS A 16 -0.51 -1.60 2.30
C LYS A 16 0.43 -0.60 2.98
N THR A 17 0.04 -0.07 4.13
CA THR A 17 0.88 0.83 4.94
C THR A 17 2.13 0.11 5.44
N LEU A 18 2.00 -1.12 5.94
CA LEU A 18 3.13 -1.95 6.37
C LEU A 18 4.10 -2.27 5.21
N GLN A 19 3.55 -2.59 4.04
CA GLN A 19 4.34 -2.81 2.83
C GLN A 19 5.18 -1.57 2.47
N LEU A 20 4.56 -0.38 2.46
CA LEU A 20 5.26 0.87 2.19
C LEU A 20 6.35 1.16 3.24
N ARG A 21 6.05 1.01 4.53
CA ARG A 21 7.04 1.22 5.61
C ARG A 21 8.25 0.31 5.46
N THR A 22 8.03 -0.97 5.12
CA THR A 22 9.10 -1.93 4.87
C THR A 22 9.99 -1.51 3.70
N LEU A 23 9.39 -1.14 2.56
CA LEU A 23 10.13 -0.70 1.38
C LEU A 23 10.92 0.60 1.64
N ILE A 24 10.34 1.55 2.38
CA ILE A 24 11.01 2.79 2.78
C ILE A 24 12.20 2.49 3.68
N ALA A 25 12.03 1.63 4.70
CA ALA A 25 13.11 1.26 5.61
C ALA A 25 14.28 0.58 4.86
N GLN A 26 13.99 -0.36 3.95
CA GLN A 26 15.00 -1.00 3.11
C GLN A 26 15.75 0.02 2.24
N CYS A 27 15.03 0.99 1.66
CA CYS A 27 15.63 2.07 0.87
C CYS A 27 16.56 2.95 1.74
N GLN A 28 16.10 3.34 2.92
CA GLN A 28 16.86 4.18 3.86
C GLN A 28 18.12 3.48 4.36
N MET A 29 18.05 2.17 4.62
CA MET A 29 19.18 1.34 5.00
C MET A 29 20.11 0.99 3.83
N ARG A 30 19.85 1.50 2.62
CA ARG A 30 20.57 1.17 1.37
C ARG A 30 20.62 -0.35 1.10
N GLN A 31 19.59 -1.08 1.52
CA GLN A 31 19.44 -2.53 1.30
C GLN A 31 18.77 -2.87 -0.03
N MET A 32 18.30 -1.86 -0.77
CA MET A 32 17.68 -2.04 -2.08
C MET A 32 18.70 -1.83 -3.19
N LEU A 33 18.84 -2.83 -4.07
CA LEU A 33 19.59 -2.72 -5.31
C LEU A 33 18.80 -1.99 -6.41
N ASN A 34 17.47 -1.89 -6.26
CA ASN A 34 16.56 -1.28 -7.23
C ASN A 34 15.41 -0.56 -6.52
N ILE A 35 15.12 0.68 -6.91
CA ILE A 35 14.04 1.50 -6.33
C ILE A 35 12.65 1.17 -6.90
N ASN A 36 12.57 0.46 -8.02
CA ASN A 36 11.31 0.18 -8.74
C ASN A 36 10.19 -0.39 -7.84
N PRO A 37 10.44 -1.32 -6.89
CA PRO A 37 9.38 -1.81 -6.02
C PRO A 37 8.76 -0.70 -5.15
N LEU A 38 9.58 0.23 -4.64
CA LEU A 38 9.09 1.37 -3.86
C LEU A 38 8.31 2.34 -4.76
N THR A 39 8.87 2.70 -5.92
CA THR A 39 8.21 3.62 -6.87
C THR A 39 6.87 3.05 -7.36
N MET A 40 6.81 1.76 -7.72
CA MET A 40 5.59 1.10 -8.16
C MET A 40 4.53 1.06 -7.04
N CYS A 41 4.96 0.75 -5.80
CA CYS A 41 4.05 0.73 -4.66
C CYS A 41 3.47 2.12 -4.36
N LEU A 42 4.31 3.16 -4.37
CA LEU A 42 3.88 4.55 -4.17
C LEU A 42 2.92 5.01 -5.27
N ASN A 43 3.23 4.77 -6.53
CA ASN A 43 2.35 5.14 -7.65
C ASN A 43 0.99 4.46 -7.54
N GLY A 44 0.96 3.16 -7.21
CA GLY A 44 -0.30 2.42 -7.04
C GLY A 44 -1.16 2.87 -5.85
N VAL A 45 -0.60 3.63 -4.90
CA VAL A 45 -1.33 4.21 -3.76
C VAL A 45 -1.75 5.66 -4.02
N ILE A 46 -0.87 6.48 -4.59
CA ILE A 46 -1.11 7.90 -4.84
C ILE A 46 -2.01 8.10 -6.06
N ASP A 47 -1.73 7.39 -7.14
CA ASP A 47 -2.45 7.46 -8.41
C ASP A 47 -3.10 6.10 -8.72
N ALA A 48 -4.01 5.69 -7.85
CA ALA A 48 -4.66 4.39 -7.88
C ALA A 48 -5.75 4.29 -8.98
N ALA A 49 -5.41 4.66 -10.21
CA ALA A 49 -6.33 4.84 -11.34
C ALA A 49 -7.16 3.59 -11.72
N VAL A 50 -6.70 2.38 -11.35
CA VAL A 50 -7.39 1.11 -11.66
C VAL A 50 -8.28 0.65 -10.51
N ASN A 51 -7.75 0.64 -9.29
CA ASN A 51 -8.46 0.08 -8.13
C ASN A 51 -9.27 1.11 -7.35
N GLY A 52 -9.26 2.40 -7.76
CA GLY A 52 -10.05 3.49 -7.15
C GLY A 52 -9.51 4.01 -5.81
N GLY A 53 -8.40 3.47 -5.31
CA GLY A 53 -7.69 3.99 -4.14
C GLY A 53 -8.53 4.12 -2.87
N LEU A 54 -8.20 5.11 -2.05
CA LEU A 54 -8.90 5.38 -0.78
C LEU A 54 -10.36 5.82 -0.98
N ALA A 55 -10.70 6.40 -2.13
CA ALA A 55 -12.07 6.86 -2.42
C ALA A 55 -13.10 5.73 -2.30
N ARG A 56 -12.72 4.49 -2.64
CA ARG A 56 -13.62 3.31 -2.53
C ARG A 56 -13.99 2.90 -1.11
N TYR A 57 -13.31 3.45 -0.10
CA TYR A 57 -13.63 3.20 1.31
C TYR A 57 -14.35 4.38 1.96
N GLN A 58 -14.55 5.48 1.22
CA GLN A 58 -15.20 6.70 1.72
C GLN A 58 -16.65 6.83 1.28
N GLU A 59 -17.05 6.13 0.22
CA GLU A 59 -18.42 5.99 -0.29
C GLU A 59 -19.22 4.94 0.49
#